data_AF-A0A7V9PVE3-F1
#
_entry.id   AF-A0A7V9PVE3-F1
#
_cell.length_a   1.000
_cell.length_b   1.000
_cell.length_c   1.000
_cell.angle_alpha   90.00
_cell.angle_beta   90.00
_cell.angle_gamma   90.00
#
_symmetry.space_group_name_H-M   'P 1'
#
loop_
_entity.id
_entity.type
_entity.pdbx_description
1 polymer ?
#
loop_
_entity_poly.entity_id
_entity_poly.type
_entity_poly.pdbx_seq_one_letter_code
_entity_poly.pdbx_strand_id
1 'polypeptide(L)'
;MVDERTCPRCGQPFYVPSTPRRGRPQQWCSQPCRWAGYEERRAAKNGVIAIEYVEKPAPTITLDEHVAAVLDSPAASRNVLRQLRTRAEDGKLDEAKWSSVSDELERLRSQPGQRPDGWFSLR
;
A
#
# COMPACT_ATOMS: atom_id res chain seq x y z
N MET A 1 -13.57 -11.34 17.64
CA MET A 1 -12.12 -11.48 17.44
C MET A 1 -11.46 -10.24 18.07
N VAL A 2 -10.32 -10.41 18.73
CA VAL A 2 -9.51 -9.31 19.27
C VAL A 2 -8.15 -9.32 18.55
N ASP A 3 -7.64 -8.13 18.24
CA ASP A 3 -6.30 -7.97 17.67
C ASP A 3 -5.33 -7.60 18.78
N GLU A 4 -4.20 -8.28 18.82
CA GLU A 4 -3.09 -7.92 19.69
C GLU A 4 -2.28 -6.78 19.06
N ARG A 5 -1.90 -5.79 19.88
CA ARG A 5 -1.08 -4.65 19.50
C ARG A 5 -0.03 -4.38 20.55
N THR A 6 1.12 -3.85 20.14
CA THR A 6 2.20 -3.46 21.05
C THR A 6 2.09 -1.97 21.39
N CYS A 7 2.14 -1.62 22.67
CA CYS A 7 2.15 -0.22 23.09
C CYS A 7 3.45 0.47 22.65
N PRO A 8 3.39 1.59 21.90
CA PRO A 8 4.60 2.23 21.37
C PRO A 8 5.50 2.87 22.45
N ARG A 9 5.02 3.04 23.69
CA ARG A 9 5.82 3.61 24.79
C ARG A 9 6.36 2.56 25.74
N CYS A 10 5.52 1.66 26.26
CA CYS A 10 5.96 0.68 27.27
C CYS A 10 6.29 -0.71 26.70
N GLY A 11 6.06 -0.95 25.41
CA GLY A 11 6.30 -2.24 24.76
C GLY A 11 5.36 -3.37 25.17
N GLN A 12 4.44 -3.15 26.12
CA GLN A 12 3.51 -4.19 26.56
C GLN A 12 2.42 -4.46 25.50
N PRO A 13 2.02 -5.74 25.32
CA PRO A 13 0.91 -6.09 24.45
C PRO A 13 -0.42 -5.60 25.07
N PHE A 14 -1.36 -5.21 24.21
CA PHE A 14 -2.74 -4.88 24.57
C PHE A 14 -3.70 -5.30 23.47
N TYR A 15 -4.92 -5.63 23.86
CA TYR A 15 -5.92 -6.20 22.96
C TYR A 15 -6.98 -5.16 22.58
N VAL A 16 -7.30 -5.07 21.29
CA VAL A 16 -8.37 -4.21 20.77
C VAL A 16 -9.41 -5.05 20.04
N PRO A 17 -10.68 -4.60 19.93
CA PRO A 17 -11.66 -5.30 19.12
C PRO A 17 -11.21 -5.38 17.65
N SER A 18 -11.23 -6.57 17.04
CA SER A 18 -10.85 -6.75 15.61
C SER A 18 -11.84 -6.10 14.65
N THR A 19 -13.07 -5.86 15.09
CA THR A 19 -14.03 -5.11 14.29
C THR A 19 -13.75 -3.62 14.45
N PRO A 20 -13.49 -2.88 13.36
CA PRO A 20 -13.25 -1.46 13.45
C PRO A 20 -14.50 -0.75 13.97
N ARG A 21 -14.48 -0.35 15.23
CA ARG A 21 -15.45 0.63 15.75
C ARG A 21 -15.23 1.94 14.98
N ARG A 22 -16.31 2.66 14.68
CA ARG A 22 -16.22 3.99 14.06
C ARG A 22 -15.28 4.88 14.88
N GLY A 23 -14.30 5.49 14.22
CA GLY A 23 -13.34 6.40 14.85
C GLY A 23 -11.89 5.93 14.75
N ARG A 24 -11.01 6.66 15.45
CA ARG A 24 -9.57 6.41 15.43
C ARG A 24 -9.25 5.14 16.23
N PRO A 25 -8.51 4.17 15.65
CA PRO A 25 -8.08 2.98 16.39
C PRO A 25 -7.29 3.34 17.65
N GLN A 26 -7.46 2.54 18.70
CA GLN A 26 -6.68 2.66 19.93
C GLN A 26 -5.20 2.34 19.65
N GLN A 27 -4.31 3.23 20.09
CA GLN A 27 -2.86 3.12 19.90
C GLN A 27 -2.08 2.89 21.20
N TRP A 28 -2.72 3.13 22.35
CA TRP A 28 -2.06 3.11 23.65
C TRP A 28 -2.74 2.06 24.53
N CYS A 29 -1.96 1.30 25.29
CA CYS A 29 -2.51 0.34 26.24
C CYS A 29 -3.31 1.02 27.37
N SER A 30 -3.00 2.28 27.68
CA SER A 30 -3.63 3.02 28.78
C SER A 30 -3.54 4.54 28.59
N GLN A 31 -4.37 5.28 29.35
CA GLN A 31 -4.34 6.74 29.37
C GLN A 31 -3.01 7.31 29.89
N PRO A 32 -2.36 6.76 30.94
CA PRO A 32 -1.03 7.19 31.36
C PRO A 32 0.02 7.09 30.26
N CYS A 33 0.05 5.97 29.51
CA CYS A 33 0.98 5.82 28.38
C CYS A 33 0.71 6.83 27.27
N ARG A 34 -0.56 7.15 27.02
CA ARG A 34 -0.95 8.19 26.05
C ARG A 34 -0.44 9.58 26.45
N TRP A 35 -0.55 9.94 27.74
CA TRP A 35 -0.07 11.23 28.25
C TRP A 35 1.45 11.31 28.24
N ALA A 36 2.15 10.29 28.73
CA ALA A 36 3.60 10.23 28.68
C ALA A 36 4.12 10.37 27.24
N GLY A 37 3.55 9.62 26.29
CA GLY A 37 3.93 9.72 24.88
C GLY A 37 3.53 11.05 24.21
N TYR A 38 2.62 11.84 24.80
CA TYR A 38 2.38 13.22 24.37
C TYR A 38 3.45 14.16 24.92
N GLU A 39 3.82 14.01 26.19
CA GLU A 39 4.86 14.82 26.83
C GLU A 39 6.23 14.60 26.20
N GLU A 40 6.62 13.35 25.92
CA GLU A 40 7.85 13.01 25.20
C GLU A 40 7.92 13.72 23.84
N ARG A 41 6.84 13.69 23.06
CA ARG A 41 6.76 14.40 21.77
C ARG A 41 6.82 15.91 21.93
N ARG A 42 6.18 16.47 22.97
CA ARG A 42 6.23 17.90 23.26
C ARG A 42 7.64 18.33 23.67
N ALA A 43 8.30 17.55 24.52
CA ALA A 43 9.66 17.80 24.97
C ALA A 43 10.66 17.70 23.81
N ALA A 44 10.53 16.67 22.95
CA ALA A 44 11.32 16.53 21.74
C ALA A 44 11.13 17.72 20.78
N LYS A 45 9.89 18.18 20.55
CA LYS A 45 9.61 19.37 19.72
C LYS A 45 10.25 20.65 20.30
N ASN A 46 10.34 20.75 21.62
CA ASN A 46 10.96 21.87 22.31
C ASN A 46 12.50 21.72 22.45
N GLY A 47 13.10 20.68 21.87
CA GLY A 47 14.55 20.43 21.94
C GLY A 47 15.05 19.95 23.30
N VAL A 48 14.15 19.51 24.20
CA VAL A 48 14.50 19.07 25.56
C VAL A 48 14.95 17.60 25.59
N ILE A 49 14.57 16.81 24.59
CA ILE A 49 14.94 15.39 24.44
C ILE A 49 15.52 15.17 23.05
N ALA A 50 16.62 14.42 22.95
CA ALA A 50 17.22 14.01 21.68
C ALA A 50 16.30 13.00 20.96
N ILE A 51 16.06 13.23 19.66
CA ILE A 51 15.31 12.30 18.80
C ILE A 51 16.32 11.36 18.14
N GLU A 52 16.18 10.06 18.39
CA GLU A 52 16.91 9.03 17.66
C GLU A 52 16.09 8.59 16.44
N TYR A 53 16.66 8.74 15.26
CA TYR A 53 16.06 8.23 14.03
C TYR A 53 16.45 6.77 13.87
N VAL A 54 15.49 5.87 14.03
CA VAL A 54 15.67 4.46 13.66
C VAL A 54 15.32 4.32 12.18
N GLU A 55 16.32 4.10 11.34
CA GLU A 55 16.09 3.68 9.96
C GLU A 55 15.40 2.32 9.98
N LYS A 56 14.13 2.30 9.59
CA LYS A 56 13.48 1.04 9.25
C LYS A 56 13.94 0.68 7.84
N PRO A 57 14.60 -0.48 7.65
CA PRO A 57 14.93 -0.93 6.30
C PRO A 57 13.62 -1.02 5.52
N ALA A 58 13.60 -0.45 4.32
CA ALA A 58 12.50 -0.66 3.40
C ALA A 58 12.32 -2.17 3.24
N PRO A 59 11.09 -2.71 3.27
CA PRO A 59 10.90 -4.12 3.02
C PRO A 59 11.49 -4.44 1.65
N THR A 60 12.43 -5.39 1.59
CA THR A 60 13.00 -5.91 0.35
C THR A 60 11.94 -6.77 -0.34
N ILE A 61 11.00 -6.10 -0.99
CA ILE A 61 10.01 -6.72 -1.85
C ILE A 61 10.65 -6.86 -3.22
N THR A 62 10.66 -8.07 -3.76
CA THR A 62 11.15 -8.36 -5.10
C THR A 62 10.28 -7.71 -6.16
N LEU A 63 10.78 -7.63 -7.40
CA LEU A 63 9.97 -7.10 -8.51
C LEU A 63 8.73 -7.97 -8.76
N ASP A 64 8.88 -9.30 -8.70
CA ASP A 64 7.80 -10.25 -8.96
C ASP A 64 6.67 -10.12 -7.93
N GLU A 65 7.01 -9.91 -6.66
CA GLU A 65 6.02 -9.66 -5.60
C GLU A 65 5.25 -8.35 -5.83
N HIS A 66 5.92 -7.30 -6.34
CA HIS A 66 5.22 -6.07 -6.72
C HIS A 66 4.28 -6.29 -7.90
N VAL A 67 4.70 -7.05 -8.91
CA VAL A 67 3.86 -7.39 -10.07
C VAL A 67 2.64 -8.18 -9.61
N ALA A 68 2.83 -9.21 -8.78
CA ALA A 68 1.74 -10.00 -8.21
C ALA A 68 0.73 -9.12 -7.45
N ALA A 69 1.21 -8.24 -6.56
CA ALA A 69 0.35 -7.34 -5.80
C ALA A 69 -0.45 -6.36 -6.70
N VAL A 70 0.13 -5.91 -7.82
CA VAL A 70 -0.56 -5.06 -8.79
C VAL A 70 -1.64 -5.85 -9.55
N LEU A 71 -1.35 -7.08 -9.94
CA LEU A 71 -2.28 -7.95 -10.65
C LEU A 71 -3.45 -8.41 -9.76
N ASP A 72 -3.22 -8.64 -8.48
CA ASP A 72 -4.26 -8.99 -7.50
C ASP A 72 -5.20 -7.84 -7.16
N SER A 73 -4.84 -6.60 -7.53
CA SER A 73 -5.63 -5.40 -7.27
C SER A 73 -6.18 -4.77 -8.55
N PRO A 74 -7.49 -4.91 -8.84
CA PRO A 74 -8.11 -4.28 -10.02
C PRO A 74 -7.92 -2.76 -10.09
N ALA A 75 -7.87 -2.09 -8.93
CA ALA A 75 -7.63 -0.66 -8.85
C ALA A 75 -6.19 -0.30 -9.23
N ALA A 76 -5.20 -1.08 -8.79
CA ALA A 76 -3.79 -0.88 -9.13
C ALA A 76 -3.55 -1.13 -10.62
N SER A 77 -4.05 -2.26 -11.14
CA SER A 77 -3.98 -2.59 -12.57
C SER A 77 -4.58 -1.48 -13.45
N ARG A 78 -5.77 -0.96 -13.09
CA ARG A 78 -6.39 0.18 -13.80
C ARG A 78 -5.52 1.44 -13.75
N ASN A 79 -4.87 1.70 -12.61
CA ASN A 79 -4.00 2.87 -12.46
C ASN A 79 -2.77 2.75 -13.37
N VAL A 80 -2.14 1.57 -13.43
CA VAL A 80 -1.01 1.31 -14.35
C VAL A 80 -1.42 1.58 -15.80
N LEU A 81 -2.56 1.04 -16.25
CA LEU A 81 -3.05 1.28 -17.62
C LEU A 81 -3.30 2.76 -17.92
N ARG A 82 -3.85 3.53 -16.96
CA ARG A 82 -4.05 4.98 -17.12
C ARG A 82 -2.72 5.73 -17.26
N GLN A 83 -1.74 5.33 -16.48
CA GLN A 83 -0.41 5.93 -16.54
C GLN A 83 0.34 5.57 -17.82
N LEU A 84 0.15 4.36 -18.35
CA LEU A 84 0.67 3.98 -19.67
C LEU A 84 0.01 4.80 -20.78
N ARG A 85 -1.31 5.00 -20.73
CA ARG A 85 -2.02 5.88 -21.68
C ARG A 85 -1.47 7.31 -21.66
N THR A 86 -1.27 7.88 -20.48
CA THR A 86 -0.71 9.23 -20.35
C THR A 86 0.69 9.31 -20.97
N ARG A 87 1.53 8.28 -20.78
CA ARG A 87 2.85 8.20 -21.42
C ARG A 87 2.78 8.07 -22.94
N ALA A 88 1.76 7.37 -23.46
CA ALA A 88 1.51 7.26 -24.89
C ALA A 88 1.13 8.63 -25.48
N GLU A 89 0.24 9.36 -24.80
CA GLU A 89 -0.17 10.72 -25.18
C GLU A 89 1.02 11.71 -25.17
N ASP A 90 1.97 11.51 -24.26
CA ASP A 90 3.21 12.28 -24.18
C ASP A 90 4.29 11.86 -25.21
N GLY A 91 4.05 10.84 -26.04
CA GLY A 91 5.04 10.27 -26.97
C GLY A 91 6.22 9.54 -26.31
N LYS A 92 6.14 9.28 -24.99
CA LYS A 92 7.23 8.64 -24.22
C LYS A 92 7.30 7.14 -24.45
N LEU A 93 6.21 6.50 -24.89
CA LEU A 93 6.20 5.07 -25.20
C LEU A 93 6.96 4.72 -26.49
N ASP A 94 7.29 5.71 -27.31
CA ASP A 94 8.06 5.52 -28.54
C ASP A 94 9.58 5.49 -28.27
N GLU A 95 10.01 5.84 -27.04
CA GLU A 95 11.41 5.75 -26.66
C GLU A 95 11.87 4.28 -26.59
N ALA A 96 13.11 4.00 -27.00
CA ALA A 96 13.65 2.64 -27.09
C ALA A 96 13.55 1.82 -25.78
N LYS A 97 13.52 2.47 -24.61
CA LYS A 97 13.36 1.79 -23.31
C LYS A 97 11.95 1.21 -23.08
N TRP A 98 10.96 1.62 -23.86
CA TRP A 98 9.57 1.19 -23.77
C TRP A 98 9.13 0.29 -24.92
N SER A 99 10.02 -0.04 -25.87
CA SER A 99 9.68 -0.87 -27.02
C SER A 99 9.02 -2.20 -26.62
N SER A 100 9.58 -2.88 -25.62
CA SER A 100 9.02 -4.14 -25.10
C SER A 100 7.62 -3.98 -24.52
N VAL A 101 7.31 -2.84 -23.90
CA VAL A 101 5.98 -2.54 -23.36
C VAL A 101 5.01 -2.21 -24.48
N SER A 102 5.44 -1.44 -25.47
CA SER A 102 4.64 -1.12 -26.66
C SER A 102 4.29 -2.37 -27.45
N ASP A 103 5.27 -3.26 -27.69
CA ASP A 103 5.06 -4.56 -28.32
C ASP A 103 4.03 -5.41 -27.56
N GLU A 104 4.10 -5.44 -26.23
CA GLU A 104 3.16 -6.20 -25.39
C GLU A 104 1.74 -5.61 -25.44
N LEU A 105 1.61 -4.28 -25.43
CA LEU A 105 0.33 -3.61 -25.60
C LEU A 105 -0.28 -3.90 -26.99
N GLU A 106 0.54 -3.95 -28.03
CA GLU A 106 0.10 -4.36 -29.36
C GLU A 106 -0.35 -5.81 -29.41
N ARG A 107 0.35 -6.73 -28.74
CA ARG A 107 -0.09 -8.13 -28.58
C ARG A 107 -1.43 -8.23 -27.86
N LEU A 108 -1.61 -7.48 -26.76
CA LEU A 108 -2.87 -7.45 -26.02
C LEU A 108 -4.03 -6.91 -26.87
N ARG A 109 -3.78 -5.92 -27.74
CA ARG A 109 -4.78 -5.39 -28.69
C ARG A 109 -5.06 -6.36 -29.83
N SER A 110 -4.02 -7.08 -30.28
CA SER A 110 -4.07 -8.06 -31.37
C SER A 110 -4.66 -9.40 -30.94
N GLN A 111 -4.91 -9.62 -29.65
CA GLN A 111 -5.72 -10.72 -29.15
C GLN A 111 -7.21 -10.32 -29.17
N PRO A 112 -7.97 -10.62 -30.24
CA PRO A 112 -9.43 -10.56 -30.15
C PRO A 112 -9.85 -11.53 -29.05
N GLY A 113 -10.57 -11.01 -28.06
CA GLY A 113 -10.90 -11.73 -26.84
C GLY A 113 -11.40 -13.15 -27.13
N GLN A 114 -10.67 -14.14 -26.65
CA GLN A 114 -11.21 -15.47 -26.42
C GLN A 114 -12.19 -15.32 -25.26
N ARG A 115 -13.41 -14.89 -25.58
CA ARG A 115 -14.54 -14.95 -24.66
C ARG A 115 -14.64 -16.43 -24.25
N PRO A 116 -14.50 -16.79 -22.97
CA PRO A 116 -14.89 -18.12 -22.55
C PRO A 116 -16.39 -18.24 -22.81
N ASP A 117 -16.75 -19.19 -23.68
CA ASP A 117 -18.13 -19.57 -23.96
C ASP A 117 -18.82 -19.92 -22.62
N GLY A 118 -19.64 -19.00 -22.08
CA GLY A 118 -20.38 -19.29 -20.84
C GLY A 118 -20.80 -18.11 -19.95
N TRP A 119 -20.36 -16.87 -20.20
CA TRP A 119 -20.63 -15.76 -19.26
C TRP A 119 -22.10 -15.23 -19.24
N PHE A 120 -22.99 -15.70 -20.11
CA PHE A 120 -24.41 -15.30 -20.08
C PHE A 120 -25.35 -16.50 -20.06
N SER A 121 -25.43 -17.19 -18.92
CA SER A 121 -26.60 -17.99 -18.57
C SER A 121 -26.81 -17.97 -17.07
N LEU A 122 -27.51 -16.94 -16.59
CA LEU A 122 -28.37 -16.98 -15.40
C LEU A 122 -29.33 -15.80 -15.54
N ARG A 123 -30.53 -16.10 -16.05
CA ARG A 123 -31.73 -15.27 -15.94
C ARG A 123 -32.65 -15.94 -14.93
#